data_AF-A0A1V0NE24-F1
#
_entry.id   AF-A0A1V0NE24-F1
#
_cell.length_a   1.000
_cell.length_b   1.000
_cell.length_c   1.000
_cell.angle_alpha   90.00
_cell.angle_beta   90.00
_cell.angle_gamma   90.00
#
_symmetry.space_group_name_H-M   'P 1'
#
loop_
_entity.id
_entity.type
_entity.pdbx_description
1 polymer ?
#
loop_
_entity_poly.entity_id
_entity_poly.type
_entity_poly.pdbx_seq_one_letter_code
_entity_poly.pdbx_strand_id
1 'polypeptide(L)' 'MEKVNTTNTTTDIFVDDKNVGNFTLTTFNKGSMNANFMINDAAIFHGTPEAAQDIANLVSSAVNQSKALLANFEASKE' A
#
# COMPACT_ATOMS: atom_id res chain seq x y z
N MET A 1 22.47 -16.41 8.09
CA MET A 1 23.34 -15.21 8.19
C MET A 1 22.47 -14.03 8.55
N GLU A 2 22.80 -13.36 9.65
CA GLU A 2 22.08 -12.17 10.11
C GLU A 2 22.26 -11.03 9.09
N LYS A 3 21.17 -10.34 8.74
CA LYS A 3 21.22 -9.19 7.83
C LYS A 3 21.73 -7.99 8.63
N VAL A 4 22.92 -7.50 8.30
CA VAL A 4 23.49 -6.28 8.92
C VAL A 4 23.06 -5.07 8.11
N ASN A 5 22.29 -4.17 8.74
CA ASN A 5 21.86 -2.90 8.14
C ASN A 5 23.07 -1.98 7.98
N THR A 6 23.13 -1.27 6.84
CA THR A 6 24.21 -0.33 6.53
C THR A 6 23.73 1.11 6.61
N THR A 7 22.52 1.38 6.14
CA THR A 7 21.95 2.73 6.11
C THR A 7 20.43 2.64 6.17
N ASN A 8 19.83 3.50 6.99
CA ASN A 8 18.40 3.73 7.06
C ASN A 8 18.12 5.17 6.65
N THR A 9 17.30 5.37 5.63
CA THR A 9 16.81 6.68 5.22
C THR A 9 15.30 6.70 5.38
N THR A 10 14.81 7.56 6.26
CA THR A 10 13.37 7.76 6.48
C THR A 10 12.97 9.11 5.95
N THR A 11 11.92 9.14 5.14
CA THR A 11 11.27 10.34 4.64
C THR A 11 9.86 10.39 5.20
N ASP A 12 9.58 11.42 5.99
CA ASP A 12 8.24 11.69 6.49
C ASP A 12 7.34 12.20 5.35
N ILE A 13 6.06 11.84 5.42
CA ILE A 13 5.06 12.21 4.45
C ILE A 13 4.04 13.08 5.16
N PHE A 14 3.86 14.28 4.62
CA PHE A 14 2.95 15.27 5.16
C PHE A 14 1.80 15.52 4.18
N VAL A 15 0.60 15.65 4.74
CA VAL A 15 -0.56 16.27 4.07
C VAL A 15 -0.86 17.52 4.87
N ASP A 16 -0.78 18.67 4.21
CA ASP A 16 -0.66 19.97 4.87
C ASP A 16 0.44 19.93 5.95
N ASP A 17 0.15 20.38 7.16
CA ASP A 17 1.10 20.40 8.28
C ASP A 17 1.08 19.12 9.12
N LYS A 18 0.39 18.06 8.66
CA LYS A 18 0.24 16.82 9.43
C LYS A 18 1.08 15.69 8.84
N ASN A 19 1.93 15.08 9.67
CA ASN A 19 2.61 13.83 9.33
C ASN A 19 1.57 12.71 9.26
N VAL A 20 1.38 12.15 8.07
CA VAL A 20 0.41 11.08 7.79
C VAL A 20 1.06 9.72 7.60
N GLY A 21 2.38 9.67 7.52
CA GLY A 21 3.12 8.43 7.26
C GLY A 21 4.61 8.66 7.04
N ASN A 22 5.33 7.59 6.77
CA ASN A 22 6.71 7.67 6.32
C ASN A 22 7.09 6.52 5.41
N PHE A 23 8.09 6.78 4.59
CA PHE A 23 8.79 5.79 3.78
C PHE A 23 10.19 5.59 4.34
N THR A 24 10.55 4.34 4.64
CA THR A 24 11.88 3.98 5.13
C THR A 24 12.55 3.03 4.15
N LEU A 25 13.71 3.43 3.63
CA LEU A 25 14.59 2.58 2.86
C LEU A 25 15.75 2.11 3.75
N THR A 26 15.90 0.80 3.87
CA THR A 26 17.03 0.15 4.52
C THR A 26 17.88 -0.58 3.49
N THR A 27 19.15 -0.21 3.39
CA THR A 27 20.15 -0.91 2.58
C THR A 27 21.00 -1.81 3.47
N PHE A 28 21.31 -3.02 3.02
CA PHE A 28 22.13 -3.99 3.74
C PHE A 28 23.43 -4.25 3.00
N ASN A 29 24.49 -4.65 3.73
CA ASN A 29 25.85 -4.83 3.21
C ASN A 29 25.98 -5.81 2.02
N LYS A 30 24.96 -6.62 1.76
CA LYS A 30 24.93 -7.63 0.67
C LYS A 30 24.14 -7.17 -0.57
N GLY A 31 23.88 -5.88 -0.71
CA GLY A 31 23.12 -5.32 -1.83
C GLY A 31 21.61 -5.60 -1.78
N SER A 32 21.13 -6.23 -0.69
CA SER A 32 19.69 -6.32 -0.44
C SER A 32 19.16 -4.96 0.03
N MET A 33 17.92 -4.65 -0.34
CA MET A 33 17.19 -3.47 0.10
C MET A 33 15.85 -3.90 0.69
N ASN A 34 15.40 -3.18 1.71
CA ASN A 34 14.04 -3.27 2.21
C ASN A 34 13.42 -1.87 2.18
N ALA A 35 12.25 -1.75 1.57
CA ALA A 35 11.47 -0.53 1.54
C ALA A 35 10.20 -0.77 2.36
N ASN A 36 10.01 0.02 3.41
CA ASN A 36 8.82 -0.01 4.24
C ASN A 36 8.03 1.28 4.06
N PHE A 37 6.73 1.13 3.85
CA PHE A 37 5.80 2.25 3.76
C PHE A 37 4.78 2.12 4.87
N MET A 38 4.71 3.12 5.74
CA MET A 38 3.82 3.12 6.90
C MET A 38 2.90 4.33 6.84
N ILE A 39 1.59 4.07 6.87
CA ILE A 39 0.56 5.09 7.00
C ILE A 39 0.20 5.17 8.49
N ASN A 40 0.44 6.34 9.09
CA ASN A 40 0.15 6.60 10.51
C ASN A 40 -1.26 7.15 10.71
N ASP A 41 -1.77 7.91 9.73
CA ASP A 41 -3.11 8.48 9.74
C ASP A 41 -3.83 8.18 8.43
N ALA A 42 -4.43 6.99 8.36
CA ALA A 42 -5.13 6.53 7.16
C ALA A 42 -6.33 7.43 6.81
N ALA A 43 -6.97 8.06 7.79
CA ALA A 43 -8.14 8.90 7.55
C ALA A 43 -7.76 10.19 6.81
N ILE A 44 -6.58 10.76 7.08
CA ILE A 44 -6.10 11.96 6.39
C ILE A 44 -5.30 11.59 5.14
N PHE A 45 -4.52 10.50 5.21
CA PHE A 45 -3.83 9.95 4.03
C PHE A 45 -4.81 9.58 2.91
N HIS A 46 -6.01 9.11 3.27
CA HIS A 46 -7.10 8.82 2.34
C HIS A 46 -8.25 9.84 2.38
N GLY A 47 -8.05 10.96 3.08
CA GLY A 47 -9.11 11.91 3.43
C GLY A 47 -9.40 12.95 2.36
N THR A 48 -8.61 12.99 1.29
CA THR A 48 -8.91 13.86 0.16
C THR A 48 -10.06 13.26 -0.66
N PRO A 49 -10.88 14.09 -1.32
CA PRO A 49 -11.92 13.60 -2.22
C PRO A 49 -11.38 12.63 -3.28
N GLU A 50 -10.17 12.87 -3.79
CA GLU A 50 -9.47 12.03 -4.76
C GLU A 50 -9.11 10.67 -4.17
N ALA A 51 -8.54 10.63 -2.96
CA ALA A 51 -8.16 9.38 -2.33
C ALA A 51 -9.38 8.54 -1.90
N ALA A 52 -10.45 9.20 -1.44
CA ALA A 52 -11.73 8.55 -1.19
C ALA A 52 -12.33 7.96 -2.48
N GLN A 53 -12.23 8.71 -3.59
CA GLN A 53 -12.68 8.24 -4.91
C GLN A 53 -11.84 7.06 -5.42
N ASP A 54 -10.52 7.09 -5.24
CA ASP A 54 -9.62 6.02 -5.64
C ASP A 54 -9.88 4.73 -4.84
N ILE A 55 -10.17 4.84 -3.53
CA ILE A 55 -10.60 3.69 -2.72
C ILE A 55 -11.95 3.15 -3.21
N ALA A 56 -12.93 4.02 -3.46
CA ALA A 56 -14.23 3.59 -3.97
C ALA A 56 -14.11 2.87 -5.33
N ASN A 57 -13.21 3.36 -6.20
CA ASN A 57 -12.88 2.75 -7.48
C ASN A 57 -12.20 1.38 -7.30
N LEU A 58 -11.23 1.27 -6.38
CA LEU A 58 -10.53 0.03 -6.07
C LEU A 58 -11.49 -1.04 -5.53
N VAL A 59 -12.34 -0.69 -4.56
CA VAL A 59 -13.34 -1.59 -3.97
C VAL A 59 -14.33 -2.06 -5.05
N SER A 60 -14.83 -1.14 -5.90
CA SER A 60 -15.72 -1.50 -7.00
C SER A 60 -15.07 -2.46 -8.00
N SER A 61 -13.81 -2.22 -8.36
CA SER A 61 -13.05 -3.10 -9.25
C SER A 61 -12.87 -4.50 -8.65
N ALA A 62 -12.48 -4.58 -7.37
CA ALA A 62 -12.30 -5.85 -6.67
C ALA A 62 -13.61 -6.66 -6.56
N VAL A 63 -14.73 -5.99 -6.27
CA VAL A 63 -16.06 -6.62 -6.21
C VAL A 63 -16.46 -7.15 -7.59
N ASN A 64 -16.25 -6.37 -8.64
CA ASN A 64 -16.60 -6.77 -10.00
C ASN A 64 -15.76 -7.95 -10.49
N GLN A 65 -14.44 -7.94 -10.22
CA GLN A 65 -13.57 -9.08 -10.51
C GLN A 65 -13.99 -10.33 -9.74
N SER A 66 -14.34 -10.20 -8.45
CA SER A 66 -14.81 -11.33 -7.64
C SER A 66 -16.11 -11.93 -8.18
N LYS A 67 -17.05 -11.10 -8.63
CA LYS A 67 -18.30 -11.56 -9.27
C LYS A 67 -18.02 -12.32 -10.57
N ALA A 68 -17.11 -11.82 -11.40
CA ALA A 68 -16.74 -12.47 -12.66
C ALA A 68 -16.07 -13.84 -12.41
N LEU A 69 -15.17 -13.92 -11.43
CA LEU A 69 -14.53 -15.18 -11.03
C LEU A 69 -15.55 -16.19 -10.49
N LEU A 70 -16.51 -15.73 -9.67
CA LEU A 70 -17.59 -16.59 -9.16
C LEU A 70 -18.45 -17.13 -10.32
N ALA A 71 -18.85 -16.27 -11.25
CA ALA A 71 -19.64 -16.68 -12.41
C ALA A 71 -18.89 -17.70 -13.29
N ASN A 72 -17.59 -17.47 -13.55
CA ASN A 72 -16.77 -18.41 -14.31
C ASN A 72 -16.63 -19.77 -13.59
N PHE A 73 -16.47 -19.74 -12.27
CA PHE A 73 -16.42 -20.97 -11.47
C PHE A 73 -17.74 -21.74 -11.53
N GLU A 74 -18.88 -21.05 -11.40
CA GLU A 74 -20.20 -21.67 -11.51
C GLU A 74 -20.45 -22.27 -12.90
N ALA A 75 -20.11 -21.53 -13.97
CA ALA A 75 -20.21 -22.03 -15.34
C ALA A 75 -19.29 -23.22 -15.62
N SER A 76 -18.13 -23.30 -14.96
CA SER A 76 -17.19 -24.43 -15.12
C SER A 76 -17.63 -25.74 -14.45
N LYS A 77 -18.74 -25.72 -13.70
CA LYS A 77 -19.33 -26.91 -13.06
C LYS A 77 -20.37 -27.62 -13.94
N GLU A 78 -20.78 -27.01 -15.05
CA GLU A 78 -21.63 -27.63 -16.08
C GLU A 78 -20.80 -28.40 -17.10
#